data_AF-A0A538Q8Z4-F1
#
_entry.id   AF-A0A538Q8Z4-F1
#
_cell.length_a   1.000
_cell.length_b   1.000
_cell.length_c   1.000
_cell.angle_alpha   90.00
_cell.angle_beta   90.00
_cell.angle_gamma   90.00
#
_symmetry.space_group_name_H-M   'P 1'
#
loop_
_entity.id
_entity.type
_entity.pdbx_description
1 polymer ?
#
loop_
_entity_poly.entity_id
_entity_poly.type
_entity_poly.pdbx_seq_one_letter_code
_entity_poly.pdbx_strand_id
1 'polypeptide(L)'
;MKITRKEFLERLIGGAAGVAGIAMVVGCSSSGSDSMHPDASSGPTPDAASAASCTMNGTTSAIGDNHGHVLVVSKADVAAGAEKSYDIRGTSDHTHNVRVTVDMFTKLKANTSVTTTSDLGDSSHTHMVTVMCA
;
A
#
# COMPACT_ATOMS: atom_id res chain seq x y z
N MET A 1 24.48 -5.47 -26.28
CA MET A 1 23.16 -5.82 -26.86
C MET A 1 22.13 -4.85 -26.29
N LYS A 2 21.57 -3.96 -27.12
CA LYS A 2 20.49 -3.04 -26.73
C LYS A 2 19.16 -3.68 -27.10
N ILE A 3 18.45 -4.25 -26.12
CA ILE A 3 17.06 -4.65 -26.33
C ILE A 3 16.23 -3.37 -26.30
N THR A 4 15.55 -3.07 -27.40
CA THR A 4 14.70 -1.88 -27.51
C THR A 4 13.26 -2.23 -27.15
N ARG A 5 12.48 -1.25 -26.67
CA ARG A 5 11.10 -1.40 -26.14
C ARG A 5 10.11 -2.10 -27.09
N LYS A 6 10.47 -2.31 -28.36
CA LYS A 6 9.67 -3.00 -29.36
C LYS A 6 9.74 -4.53 -29.22
N GLU A 7 10.83 -5.09 -28.71
CA GLU A 7 10.96 -6.55 -28.51
C GLU A 7 10.24 -7.08 -27.25
N PHE A 8 9.83 -6.22 -26.32
CA PHE A 8 9.06 -6.62 -25.14
C PHE A 8 7.57 -6.81 -25.46
N LEU A 9 7.04 -6.08 -26.45
CA LEU A 9 5.61 -6.13 -26.80
C LEU A 9 5.22 -7.32 -27.69
N GLU A 10 6.17 -7.92 -28.42
CA GLU A 10 5.88 -9.10 -29.25
C GLU A 10 5.73 -10.41 -28.46
N ARG A 11 6.15 -10.45 -27.19
CA ARG A 11 6.08 -11.66 -26.35
C ARG A 11 4.73 -11.86 -25.63
N LEU A 12 3.74 -11.00 -25.86
CA LEU A 12 2.42 -11.07 -25.20
C LEU A 12 1.28 -11.63 -26.08
N ILE A 13 1.56 -12.02 -27.33
CA ILE A 13 0.53 -12.55 -28.23
C ILE A 13 0.94 -13.95 -28.71
N GLY A 14 0.70 -14.97 -27.89
CA GLY A 14 0.89 -16.36 -28.32
C GLY A 14 0.78 -17.36 -27.18
N GLY A 15 -0.40 -17.97 -27.00
CA GLY A 15 -0.55 -19.11 -26.09
C GLY A 15 -1.97 -19.44 -25.66
N ALA A 16 -2.90 -19.63 -26.60
CA ALA A 16 -4.18 -20.30 -26.33
C ALA A 16 -4.13 -21.71 -26.94
N ALA A 17 -4.09 -22.76 -26.11
CA ALA A 17 -4.49 -24.13 -26.48
C ALA A 17 -4.57 -25.07 -25.24
N GLY A 18 -5.81 -25.35 -24.81
CA GLY A 18 -6.38 -26.64 -24.34
C GLY A 18 -5.67 -27.55 -23.31
N VAL A 19 -6.42 -27.97 -22.27
CA VAL A 19 -6.84 -29.38 -22.04
C VAL A 19 -8.18 -29.40 -21.29
N ALA A 20 -9.07 -30.30 -21.72
CA ALA A 20 -10.40 -30.57 -21.22
C ALA A 20 -10.46 -31.65 -20.12
N GLY A 21 -11.53 -31.62 -19.29
CA GLY A 21 -12.03 -32.74 -18.46
C GLY A 21 -11.25 -32.98 -17.14
N ILE A 22 -11.85 -33.20 -15.98
CA ILE A 22 -12.93 -34.14 -15.63
C ILE A 22 -13.78 -33.59 -14.45
N ALA A 23 -15.03 -34.01 -14.43
CA ALA A 23 -16.11 -33.61 -13.53
C ALA A 23 -16.25 -34.48 -12.26
N MET A 24 -17.01 -33.89 -11.32
CA MET A 24 -17.90 -34.45 -10.29
C MET A 24 -17.33 -34.88 -8.93
N VAL A 25 -17.79 -34.20 -7.88
CA VAL A 25 -18.63 -34.85 -6.86
C VAL A 25 -19.79 -33.92 -6.48
N VAL A 26 -20.99 -34.50 -6.51
CA VAL A 26 -22.28 -33.93 -6.16
C VAL A 26 -22.42 -33.86 -4.64
N GLY A 27 -22.93 -32.74 -4.12
CA GLY A 27 -23.46 -32.60 -2.77
C GLY A 27 -24.82 -31.91 -2.82
N CYS A 28 -25.89 -32.70 -2.97
CA CYS A 28 -27.28 -32.28 -3.01
C CYS A 28 -27.76 -31.93 -1.57
N SER A 29 -28.22 -30.71 -1.36
CA SER A 29 -29.61 -30.30 -1.10
C SER A 29 -30.22 -30.68 0.26
N SER A 30 -30.66 -29.66 1.00
CA SER A 30 -32.02 -29.62 1.54
C SER A 30 -32.39 -28.19 1.96
N SER A 31 -33.28 -27.56 1.20
CA SER A 31 -34.01 -26.37 1.63
C SER A 31 -35.28 -26.82 2.35
N GLY A 32 -35.49 -26.34 3.58
CA GLY A 32 -36.71 -26.52 4.35
C GLY A 32 -36.99 -25.26 5.18
N SER A 33 -38.19 -24.71 5.01
CA SER A 33 -38.67 -23.42 5.49
C SER A 33 -39.16 -23.43 6.96
N ASP A 34 -39.10 -22.26 7.57
CA ASP A 34 -39.98 -21.70 8.62
C ASP A 34 -40.06 -22.37 10.01
N SER A 35 -39.53 -21.68 11.05
CA SER A 35 -40.21 -21.40 12.35
C SER A 35 -39.38 -20.52 13.31
N MET A 36 -39.91 -19.31 13.57
CA MET A 36 -39.89 -18.42 14.76
C MET A 36 -38.74 -18.48 15.83
N HIS A 37 -37.95 -17.39 15.90
CA HIS A 37 -37.54 -16.50 17.05
C HIS A 37 -37.36 -17.06 18.49
N PRO A 38 -36.55 -16.43 19.38
CA PRO A 38 -35.26 -15.71 19.25
C PRO A 38 -34.13 -16.41 20.02
N ASP A 39 -32.87 -16.28 19.57
CA ASP A 39 -31.81 -16.11 20.56
C ASP A 39 -30.66 -15.29 19.98
N ALA A 40 -30.27 -14.30 20.76
CA ALA A 40 -29.23 -13.34 20.44
C ALA A 40 -27.87 -14.03 20.62
N SER A 41 -27.41 -14.73 19.60
CA SER A 41 -25.99 -15.05 19.49
C SER A 41 -25.38 -14.03 18.54
N SER A 42 -24.96 -12.91 19.13
CA SER A 42 -23.87 -12.10 18.60
C SER A 42 -22.70 -13.04 18.29
N GLY A 43 -22.65 -13.53 17.06
CA GLY A 43 -21.41 -14.09 16.54
C GLY A 43 -20.32 -13.05 16.74
N PRO A 44 -19.05 -13.46 16.95
CA PRO A 44 -17.98 -12.50 17.12
C PRO A 44 -18.01 -11.60 15.89
N THR A 45 -18.42 -10.34 16.09
CA THR A 45 -18.05 -9.28 15.17
C THR A 45 -16.57 -9.46 14.98
N PRO A 46 -16.04 -9.58 13.76
CA PRO A 46 -14.61 -9.41 13.56
C PRO A 46 -14.30 -8.10 14.28
N ASP A 47 -13.56 -8.16 15.39
CA ASP A 47 -13.08 -6.96 16.08
C ASP A 47 -12.63 -6.05 14.98
N ALA A 48 -13.31 -4.91 14.82
CA ALA A 48 -13.16 -4.06 13.66
C ALA A 48 -11.66 -3.87 13.43
N ALA A 49 -11.10 -4.60 12.47
CA ALA A 49 -9.69 -4.55 12.17
C ALA A 49 -9.46 -3.08 11.86
N SER A 50 -8.80 -2.37 12.78
CA SER A 50 -8.77 -0.92 12.79
C SER A 50 -8.40 -0.48 11.38
N ALA A 51 -9.35 0.10 10.66
CA ALA A 51 -9.13 0.45 9.27
C ALA A 51 -7.97 1.45 9.26
N ALA A 52 -6.90 1.13 8.53
CA ALA A 52 -5.69 1.94 8.50
C ALA A 52 -6.08 3.39 8.18
N SER A 53 -5.63 4.32 9.02
CA SER A 53 -6.08 5.72 8.93
C SER A 53 -4.96 6.69 9.23
N CYS A 54 -4.58 7.46 8.22
CA CYS A 54 -3.48 8.39 8.34
C CYS A 54 -3.78 9.55 9.28
N THR A 55 -5.06 9.92 9.42
CA THR A 55 -5.51 11.01 10.30
C THR A 55 -5.74 10.55 11.73
N MET A 56 -6.13 9.28 11.94
CA MET A 56 -6.40 8.73 13.28
C MET A 56 -5.17 8.06 13.89
N ASN A 57 -4.51 7.20 13.13
CA ASN A 57 -3.42 6.33 13.60
C ASN A 57 -2.03 6.85 13.18
N GLY A 58 -1.98 7.79 12.24
CA GLY A 58 -0.73 8.31 11.70
C GLY A 58 -0.21 7.48 10.51
N THR A 59 1.08 7.59 10.22
CA THR A 59 1.66 6.95 9.04
C THR A 59 2.81 6.00 9.40
N THR A 60 3.08 5.08 8.49
CA THR A 60 4.31 4.30 8.41
C THR A 60 4.99 4.56 7.07
N SER A 61 6.32 4.54 7.06
CA SER A 61 7.12 4.78 5.85
C SER A 61 8.00 3.59 5.50
N ALA A 62 8.12 3.29 4.21
CA ALA A 62 9.11 2.37 3.66
C ALA A 62 10.07 3.14 2.74
N ILE A 63 11.36 2.85 2.87
CA ILE A 63 12.43 3.47 2.07
C ILE A 63 13.14 2.33 1.33
N GLY A 64 13.22 2.42 0.00
CA GLY A 64 13.91 1.42 -0.83
C GLY A 64 15.42 1.50 -0.67
N ASP A 65 16.13 0.37 -0.75
CA ASP A 65 17.58 0.27 -0.53
C ASP A 65 18.05 0.97 0.76
N ASN A 66 17.21 0.93 1.81
CA ASN A 66 17.45 1.68 3.03
C ASN A 66 18.65 1.11 3.81
N HIS A 67 19.62 1.98 4.10
CA HIS A 67 20.82 1.66 4.86
C HIS A 67 20.96 2.47 6.17
N GLY A 68 19.87 3.09 6.64
CA GLY A 68 19.85 3.82 7.91
C GLY A 68 18.90 5.01 7.98
N HIS A 69 18.20 5.31 6.89
CA HIS A 69 17.25 6.40 6.78
C HIS A 69 15.94 6.13 7.52
N VAL A 70 15.33 7.20 8.02
CA VAL A 70 14.06 7.17 8.75
C VAL A 70 13.19 8.34 8.30
N LEU A 71 11.94 8.07 7.93
CA LEU A 71 10.94 9.10 7.65
C LEU A 71 9.74 8.94 8.58
N VAL A 72 9.44 10.01 9.31
CA VAL A 72 8.23 10.11 10.16
C VAL A 72 7.34 11.22 9.62
N VAL A 73 6.23 10.86 8.98
CA VAL A 73 5.17 11.80 8.61
C VAL A 73 4.09 11.75 9.69
N SER A 74 4.07 12.75 10.57
CA SER A 74 3.18 12.70 11.74
C SER A 74 1.71 12.84 11.36
N LYS A 75 0.80 12.32 12.20
CA LYS A 75 -0.65 12.54 12.04
C LYS A 75 -1.02 14.04 11.99
N ALA A 76 -0.26 14.87 12.71
CA ALA A 76 -0.46 16.31 12.75
C ALA A 76 -0.10 16.95 11.40
N ASP A 77 0.99 16.51 10.79
CA ASP A 77 1.38 16.94 9.44
C ASP A 77 0.35 16.49 8.40
N VAL A 78 -0.16 15.24 8.52
CA VAL A 78 -1.26 14.77 7.67
C VAL A 78 -2.50 15.63 7.84
N ALA A 79 -2.90 15.95 9.08
CA ALA A 79 -4.07 16.79 9.34
C ALA A 79 -3.91 18.21 8.79
N ALA A 80 -2.74 18.83 9.01
CA ALA A 80 -2.42 20.15 8.47
C ALA A 80 -2.48 20.13 6.93
N GLY A 81 -1.85 19.14 6.29
CA GLY A 81 -1.81 18.98 4.85
C GLY A 81 -1.10 20.11 4.11
N ALA A 82 -0.23 20.83 4.80
CA ALA A 82 0.67 21.81 4.19
C ALA A 82 1.91 21.08 3.70
N GLU A 83 2.41 21.46 2.51
CA GLU A 83 3.65 20.90 1.97
C GLU A 83 4.80 21.03 2.98
N LYS A 84 5.61 19.96 3.09
CA LYS A 84 6.72 19.90 4.02
C LYS A 84 7.87 19.08 3.45
N SER A 85 9.09 19.51 3.76
CA SER A 85 10.32 18.77 3.48
C SER A 85 10.81 18.12 4.77
N TYR A 86 11.21 16.85 4.70
CA TYR A 86 11.71 16.07 5.82
C TYR A 86 13.15 15.64 5.56
N ASP A 87 14.07 15.96 6.46
CA ASP A 87 15.37 15.28 6.54
C ASP A 87 15.11 13.83 6.96
N ILE A 88 15.69 12.88 6.23
CA ILE A 88 15.52 11.44 6.48
C ILE A 88 16.82 10.74 6.88
N ARG A 89 17.86 11.46 7.31
CA ARG A 89 19.19 10.88 7.61
C ARG A 89 19.12 9.67 8.53
N GLY A 90 18.36 9.76 9.62
CA GLY A 90 18.32 8.70 10.63
C GLY A 90 19.71 8.40 11.18
N THR A 91 20.16 7.15 11.03
CA THR A 91 21.51 6.67 11.41
C THR A 91 22.47 6.56 10.22
N SER A 92 22.07 6.98 9.02
CA SER A 92 22.94 7.03 7.83
C SER A 92 24.11 8.00 8.02
N ASP A 93 25.18 7.79 7.25
CA ASP A 93 26.34 8.68 7.19
C ASP A 93 26.13 9.93 6.32
N HIS A 94 25.06 9.99 5.52
CA HIS A 94 24.69 11.11 4.65
C HIS A 94 23.20 11.47 4.75
N THR A 95 22.83 12.68 4.32
CA THR A 95 21.44 13.16 4.38
C THR A 95 20.73 13.08 3.04
N HIS A 96 19.41 12.94 3.10
CA HIS A 96 18.49 13.22 2.01
C HIS A 96 17.29 13.97 2.57
N ASN A 97 16.56 14.66 1.70
CA ASN A 97 15.25 15.19 2.01
C ASN A 97 14.15 14.53 1.18
N VAL A 98 12.99 14.37 1.80
CA VAL A 98 11.75 13.97 1.15
C VAL A 98 10.77 15.13 1.21
N ARG A 99 10.36 15.64 0.05
CA ARG A 99 9.25 16.60 -0.05
C ARG A 99 7.93 15.83 -0.15
N VAL A 100 7.03 16.07 0.81
CA VAL A 100 5.64 15.62 0.77
C VAL A 100 4.77 16.82 0.42
N THR A 101 4.17 16.79 -0.76
CA THR A 101 3.40 17.92 -1.30
C THR A 101 1.99 17.99 -0.72
N VAL A 102 1.29 19.10 -0.95
CA VAL A 102 -0.14 19.26 -0.58
C VAL A 102 -1.00 18.14 -1.19
N ASP A 103 -0.75 17.77 -2.44
CA ASP A 103 -1.49 16.69 -3.12
C ASP A 103 -1.24 15.32 -2.48
N MET A 104 0.00 15.07 -2.04
CA MET A 104 0.33 13.83 -1.34
C MET A 104 -0.36 13.79 0.02
N PHE A 105 -0.40 14.89 0.76
CA PHE A 105 -1.17 14.96 1.99
C PHE A 105 -2.67 14.79 1.76
N THR A 106 -3.21 15.31 0.65
CA THR A 106 -4.61 15.09 0.27
C THR A 106 -4.91 13.61 0.06
N LYS A 107 -4.01 12.88 -0.61
CA LYS A 107 -4.10 11.42 -0.76
C LYS A 107 -4.03 10.69 0.59
N LEU A 108 -3.09 11.09 1.46
CA LEU A 108 -2.96 10.51 2.80
C LEU A 108 -4.21 10.77 3.65
N LYS A 109 -4.82 11.97 3.59
CA LYS A 109 -6.11 12.27 4.25
C LYS A 109 -7.25 11.37 3.74
N ALA A 110 -7.18 10.96 2.47
CA ALA A 110 -8.09 10.00 1.86
C ALA A 110 -7.67 8.53 2.08
N ASN A 111 -6.78 8.27 3.04
CA ASN A 111 -6.21 6.97 3.37
C ASN A 111 -5.55 6.24 2.18
N THR A 112 -5.04 6.99 1.21
CA THR A 112 -4.34 6.47 0.04
C THR A 112 -2.84 6.64 0.23
N SER A 113 -2.08 5.56 0.06
CA SER A 113 -0.62 5.58 0.13
C SER A 113 -0.01 6.45 -0.98
N VAL A 114 1.15 7.03 -0.69
CA VAL A 114 1.89 7.86 -1.65
C VAL A 114 3.31 7.34 -1.79
N THR A 115 3.84 7.43 -3.01
CA THR A 115 5.24 7.13 -3.30
C THR A 115 5.88 8.38 -3.90
N THR A 116 7.12 8.64 -3.52
CA THR A 116 7.97 9.72 -4.03
C THR A 116 9.42 9.27 -4.04
N THR A 117 10.32 10.13 -4.50
CA THR A 117 11.76 9.91 -4.47
C THR A 117 12.39 10.97 -3.58
N SER A 118 13.36 10.59 -2.75
CA SER A 118 14.18 11.56 -2.03
C SER A 118 14.99 12.43 -3.00
N ASP A 119 15.48 13.56 -2.53
CA ASP A 119 16.54 14.26 -3.25
C ASP A 119 17.87 13.49 -3.19
N LEU A 120 18.88 13.97 -3.93
CA LEU A 120 20.25 13.45 -3.86
C LEU A 120 20.94 13.80 -2.53
N GLY A 121 20.47 14.84 -1.84
CA GLY A 121 21.10 15.40 -0.65
C GLY A 121 22.55 15.78 -0.89
N ASP A 122 23.44 15.26 -0.05
CA ASP A 122 24.91 15.34 -0.18
C ASP A 122 25.53 14.02 -0.70
N SER A 123 24.72 13.12 -1.27
CA SER A 123 25.13 11.80 -1.74
C SER A 123 25.09 11.67 -3.28
N SER A 124 25.33 10.45 -3.79
CA SER A 124 25.30 10.12 -5.23
C SER A 124 24.06 9.34 -5.70
N HIS A 125 23.14 8.99 -4.80
CA HIS A 125 21.93 8.20 -5.14
C HIS A 125 20.67 8.81 -4.52
N THR A 126 19.52 8.19 -4.78
CA THR A 126 18.24 8.56 -4.18
C THR A 126 17.50 7.31 -3.71
N HIS A 127 16.50 7.49 -2.85
CA HIS A 127 15.65 6.42 -2.38
C HIS A 127 14.21 6.61 -2.85
N MET A 128 13.57 5.53 -3.30
CA MET A 128 12.12 5.50 -3.46
C MET A 128 11.48 5.38 -2.08
N VAL A 129 10.58 6.29 -1.74
CA VAL A 129 9.95 6.40 -0.43
C VAL A 129 8.45 6.22 -0.58
N THR A 130 7.88 5.30 0.19
CA THR A 130 6.43 5.06 0.25
C THR A 130 5.92 5.41 1.66
N VAL A 131 4.86 6.20 1.74
CA VAL A 131 4.19 6.58 2.99
C VAL A 131 2.77 6.00 2.95
N MET A 132 2.39 5.29 4.02
CA MET A 132 1.14 4.54 4.15
C MET A 132 0.47 4.88 5.48
N CYS A 133 -0.83 4.62 5.61
CA CYS A 133 -1.53 4.78 6.88
C CYS A 133 -1.22 3.63 7.83
N ALA A 134 -1.08 3.96 9.11
CA ALA A 134 -0.94 3.01 10.20
C ALA A 134 -2.31 2.44 10.65
#